data_AF-A0A949AGV6-F1
#
_entry.id   AF-A0A949AGV6-F1
#
_cell.length_a   1.000
_cell.length_b   1.000
_cell.length_c   1.000
_cell.angle_alpha   90.00
_cell.angle_beta   90.00
_cell.angle_gamma   90.00
#
_symmetry.space_group_name_H-M   'P 1'
#
loop_
_entity.id
_entity.type
_entity.pdbx_description
1 polymer ?
#
loop_
_entity_poly.entity_id
_entity_poly.type
_entity_poly.pdbx_seq_one_letter_code
_entity_poly.pdbx_strand_id
1 'polypeptide(L)' 'CNRLRMDSAGRIAPCLFSGYLYNVKELIRSGASDENIRELLKHIILDKHKHNKKSAVIDKHIEMSSVGG' A
#
# COMPACT_ATOMS: atom_id res chain seq x y z
N CYS A 1 13.48 -4.25 3.67
CA CYS A 1 12.05 -4.54 3.90
C CYS A 1 11.38 -4.56 2.55
N ASN A 2 11.00 -5.74 2.04
CA ASN A 2 10.60 -5.94 0.64
C ASN A 2 9.16 -6.45 0.52
N ARG A 3 8.40 -6.42 1.63
CA ARG A 3 7.02 -6.88 1.70
C ARG A 3 6.08 -5.70 1.54
N LEU A 4 5.17 -5.80 0.58
CA LEU A 4 3.94 -5.02 0.50
C LEU A 4 2.81 -5.89 1.07
N ARG A 5 1.81 -5.26 1.68
CA ARG A 5 0.64 -5.97 2.20
C ARG A 5 -0.62 -5.47 1.52
N MET A 6 -1.64 -6.32 1.45
CA MET A 6 -2.96 -5.94 0.99
C MET A 6 -3.94 -6.13 2.14
N ASP A 7 -4.88 -5.21 2.27
CA ASP A 7 -5.98 -5.31 3.22
C ASP A 7 -7.17 -6.09 2.64
N SER A 8 -8.11 -6.48 3.51
CA SER A 8 -9.33 -7.19 3.10
C SER A 8 -10.24 -6.37 2.17
N ALA A 9 -10.07 -5.04 2.13
CA ALA A 9 -10.78 -4.14 1.23
C ALA A 9 -10.18 -4.10 -0.19
N GLY A 10 -8.98 -4.65 -0.40
CA GLY A 10 -8.27 -4.66 -1.67
C GLY A 10 -7.40 -3.40 -1.89
N ARG A 11 -6.94 -2.79 -0.80
CA ARG A 11 -6.00 -1.67 -0.77
C ARG A 11 -4.60 -2.17 -0.41
N ILE A 12 -3.57 -1.61 -1.04
CA ILE A 12 -2.18 -1.96 -0.77
C ILE A 12 -1.57 -1.01 0.27
N ALA A 13 -0.93 -1.59 1.27
CA ALA A 13 -0.12 -0.92 2.27
C ALA A 13 1.38 -1.10 1.97
N PRO A 14 2.16 -0.01 1.85
CA PRO A 14 3.61 -0.09 1.63
C PRO A 14 4.38 -0.54 2.87
N CYS A 15 3.83 -0.33 4.08
CA CYS A 15 4.43 -0.67 5.35
C CYS A 15 3.36 -0.87 6.42
N LEU A 16 3.63 -1.68 7.44
CA LEU A 16 2.74 -1.83 8.61
C LEU A 16 2.60 -0.54 9.43
N PHE A 17 3.63 0.29 9.37
CA PHE A 17 3.72 1.52 10.13
C PHE A 17 3.26 2.75 9.34
N SER A 18 2.57 2.56 8.21
CA SER A 18 2.07 3.66 7.40
C SER A 18 0.57 3.56 7.20
N GLY A 19 -0.17 4.59 7.57
CA GLY A 19 -1.62 4.64 7.37
C GLY A 19 -2.02 4.88 5.93
N TYR A 20 -1.05 4.98 5.02
CA TYR A 20 -1.28 5.27 3.62
C TYR A 20 -1.63 3.99 2.84
N LEU A 21 -2.86 3.96 2.34
CA LEU A 21 -3.46 2.80 1.66
C LEU A 21 -3.83 3.19 0.22
N TYR A 22 -3.34 2.42 -0.75
CA TYR A 22 -3.63 2.65 -2.16
C TYR A 22 -4.77 1.73 -2.63
N ASN A 23 -5.87 2.28 -3.14
CA ASN A 23 -7.02 1.49 -3.56
C ASN A 23 -6.83 0.85 -4.94
N VAL A 24 -6.22 -0.34 -4.96
CA VAL A 24 -5.95 -1.08 -6.19
C VAL A 24 -7.22 -1.77 -6.73
N LYS A 25 -8.12 -2.20 -5.84
CA LYS A 25 -9.38 -2.84 -6.23
C LYS A 25 -10.25 -1.94 -7.10
N GLU A 26 -10.38 -0.68 -6.73
CA GLU A 26 -11.15 0.29 -7.52
C GLU A 26 -10.49 0.54 -8.88
N LEU A 27 -9.17 0.68 -8.92
CA LEU A 27 -8.40 0.86 -10.14
C LEU A 27 -8.58 -0.31 -11.13
N ILE A 28 -8.58 -1.55 -10.64
CA ILE A 28 -8.85 -2.73 -11.46
C ILE A 28 -10.30 -2.76 -11.93
N ARG A 29 -11.25 -2.44 -11.04
CA ARG A 29 -12.69 -2.46 -11.36
C ARG A 29 -13.11 -1.34 -12.31
N SER A 30 -12.37 -0.23 -12.37
CA SER A 30 -12.58 0.83 -13.36
C SER A 30 -12.06 0.48 -14.75
N GLY A 31 -11.47 -0.71 -14.94
CA GLY A 31 -10.93 -1.15 -16.23
C GLY A 31 -9.59 -0.50 -16.58
N ALA A 32 -8.76 -0.16 -15.59
CA ALA A 32 -7.41 0.34 -15.85
C ALA A 32 -6.58 -0.69 -16.62
N SER A 33 -5.72 -0.22 -17.51
CA SER A 33 -4.76 -1.05 -18.24
C SER A 33 -3.68 -1.60 -17.32
N ASP A 34 -3.04 -2.69 -17.74
CA ASP A 34 -1.92 -3.31 -17.04
C ASP A 34 -0.76 -2.32 -16.82
N GLU A 35 -0.49 -1.44 -17.79
CA GLU A 35 0.47 -0.33 -17.65
C GLU A 35 0.15 0.57 -16.45
N ASN A 36 -1.10 1.00 -16.29
CA ASN A 36 -1.51 1.89 -15.20
C ASN A 36 -1.36 1.20 -13.84
N ILE A 37 -1.72 -0.09 -13.77
CA ILE A 37 -1.54 -0.91 -12.56
C ILE A 37 -0.04 -1.02 -12.25
N ARG A 38 0.80 -1.25 -13.26
CA ARG A 38 2.24 -1.36 -13.12
C ARG A 38 2.88 -0.06 -12.66
N GLU A 39 2.45 1.08 -13.18
CA GLU A 39 2.92 2.40 -12.74
C GLU A 39 2.53 2.67 -11.29
N LEU A 40 1.29 2.36 -10.90
CA LEU A 40 0.86 2.47 -9.51
C LEU A 40 1.74 1.62 -8.58
N LEU A 41 2.02 0.36 -8.95
CA LEU A 41 2.89 -0.51 -8.15
C LEU A 41 4.31 0.04 -8.04
N LYS A 42 4.89 0.58 -9.13
CA LYS A 42 6.20 1.25 -9.09
C LYS A 42 6.17 2.44 -8.14
N HIS A 43 5.12 3.26 -8.20
CA HIS A 43 4.95 4.42 -7.33
C HIS A 43 4.89 4.00 -5.85
N ILE A 44 4.13 2.95 -5.52
CA ILE A 44 4.05 2.39 -4.17
C ILE A 44 5.41 1.91 -3.67
N ILE A 45 6.17 1.20 -4.52
CA ILE A 45 7.52 0.71 -4.18
C ILE A 45 8.48 1.86 -3.97
N LEU A 46 8.39 2.91 -4.80
CA LEU A 46 9.18 4.12 -4.60
C LEU A 46 8.77 4.77 -3.28
N ASP A 47 7.51 5.14 -3.05
CA ASP A 47 7.05 5.79 -1.82
C ASP A 47 7.35 4.99 -0.54
N LYS A 48 7.54 3.68 -0.63
CA LYS A 48 7.90 2.81 0.48
C LYS A 48 9.11 3.29 1.30
N HIS A 49 10.10 3.96 0.70
CA HIS A 49 11.25 4.49 1.47
C HIS A 49 10.84 5.56 2.49
N LYS A 50 9.77 6.31 2.19
CA LYS A 50 9.19 7.34 3.06
C LYS A 50 8.47 6.72 4.25
N HIS A 51 7.90 5.53 4.06
CA HIS A 51 7.07 4.84 5.04
C HIS A 51 7.85 3.76 5.79
N ASN A 52 8.53 4.16 6.86
CA ASN A 52 9.37 3.27 7.68
C ASN A 52 9.10 3.48 9.19
N LYS A 53 9.69 2.63 10.04
CA LYS A 53 9.52 2.71 11.51
C LYS A 53 9.89 4.08 12.10
N LYS A 54 10.81 4.84 11.47
CA LYS A 54 11.18 6.18 11.92
C LYS A 54 10.13 7.22 11.53
N SER A 55 9.52 7.05 10.35
CA SER A 55 8.39 7.88 9.88
C SER A 55 7.05 7.52 10.53
N ALA A 56 6.97 6.37 11.21
CA ALA A 56 5.79 5.86 11.92
C ALA A 56 5.25 6.77 13.02
N VAL A 57 6.05 7.74 13.48
CA VAL A 57 5.59 8.75 14.45
C VAL A 57 4.60 9.73 13.79
N ILE A 58 4.71 9.89 12.47
CA ILE A 58 3.92 10.81 11.64
C ILE A 58 2.76 10.05 10.98
N ASP A 59 3.01 8.81 10.56
CA ASP A 59 2.02 7.97 9.91
C ASP A 59 1.26 7.08 10.92
N LYS A 60 -0.07 7.05 10.84
CA LYS A 60 -0.90 6.16 11.67
C LYS A 60 -0.55 4.68 11.45
N HIS A 61 -0.40 3.91 12.52
CA HIS A 61 -0.17 2.47 12.44
C HIS A 61 -1.39 1.74 11.85
N ILE A 62 -1.17 0.74 11.00
CA ILE A 62 -2.26 -0.08 10.48
C ILE A 62 -2.50 -1.26 11.44
N GLU A 63 -3.77 -1.52 11.74
CA GLU A 63 -4.21 -2.72 12.44
C GLU A 63 -3.82 -3.98 11.66
N MET A 64 -2.98 -4.84 12.26
CA MET A 64 -2.58 -6.13 11.70
C MET A 64 -3.77 -7.03 11.36
N SER A 65 -4.86 -6.87 12.11
CA SER A 65 -6.17 -7.52 11.94
C SER A 65 -6.78 -7.29 10.56
N SER A 66 -6.45 -6.15 9.93
CA SER A 66 -7.06 -5.69 8.68
C SER A 66 -6.23 -6.03 7.44
N VAL A 67 -4.97 -6.45 7.61
CA VAL A 67 -4.03 -6.75 6.52
C VAL A 67 -3.64 -8.22 6.53
N GLY A 68 -3.61 -8.85 5.36
CA GLY A 68 -3.14 -10.24 5.24
C GLY A 68 -1.68 -10.38 5.71
N GLY A 69 -1.39 -11.48 6.42
CA GLY A 69 -0.10 -11.73 7.09
C GLY A 69 1.13 -11.68 6.20
#